data_AF-A0A2E1ETM3-F1
#
_entry.id   AF-A0A2E1ETM3-F1
#
_cell.length_a   1.000
_cell.length_b   1.000
_cell.length_c   1.000
_cell.angle_alpha   90.00
_cell.angle_beta   90.00
_cell.angle_gamma   90.00
#
_symmetry.space_group_name_H-M   'P 1'
#
loop_
_entity.id
_entity.type
_entity.pdbx_description
1 polymer ?
#
loop_
_entity_poly.entity_id
_entity_poly.type
_entity_poly.pdbx_seq_one_letter_code
_entity_poly.pdbx_strand_id
1 'polypeptide(L)' 'MAAICKGKPSASWYGNGCRCADCRDAWRLHSAALREEKRKNNKEKKPSGSRDKPVVFSDAFTREEIMRARGT' A
#
# COMPACT_ATOMS: atom_id res chain seq x y z
N MET A 1 30.74 11.16 5.05
CA MET A 1 31.05 10.10 6.04
C MET A 1 29.91 9.10 6.05
N ALA A 2 30.14 7.86 5.62
CA ALA A 2 29.16 6.79 5.77
C ALA A 2 28.97 6.56 7.28
N ALA A 3 27.73 6.63 7.78
CA ALA A 3 27.43 6.34 9.17
C ALA A 3 27.84 4.88 9.44
N ILE A 4 28.93 4.67 10.17
CA ILE A 4 29.41 3.33 10.52
C ILE A 4 28.43 2.78 11.57
N CYS A 5 27.76 1.68 11.24
CA CYS A 5 26.91 0.99 12.19
C CYS A 5 27.80 0.38 13.28
N LYS A 6 27.51 0.65 14.56
CA LYS A 6 28.32 0.15 15.70
C LYS A 6 28.10 -1.34 16.00
N GLY A 7 27.24 -2.03 15.26
CA GLY A 7 26.88 -3.43 15.48
C GLY A 7 26.44 -4.13 14.19
N LYS A 8 25.98 -5.39 14.32
CA LYS A 8 25.50 -6.18 13.17
C LYS A 8 24.31 -5.46 12.50
N PRO A 9 24.41 -5.15 11.19
CA PRO A 9 23.32 -4.51 10.47
C PRO A 9 22.04 -5.34 10.53
N SER A 10 20.93 -4.71 10.90
CA SER A 10 19.64 -5.38 10.98
C SER A 10 18.48 -4.41 10.75
N ALA A 11 17.32 -4.96 10.40
CA ALA A 11 16.09 -4.19 10.25
C ALA A 11 15.71 -3.47 11.56
N SER A 12 15.93 -4.09 12.71
CA SER A 12 15.67 -3.47 14.02
C SER A 12 16.58 -2.27 14.28
N TRP A 13 17.86 -2.36 13.90
CA TRP A 13 18.79 -1.23 14.01
C TRP A 13 18.41 -0.06 13.11
N TYR A 14 17.86 -0.34 11.92
CA TYR A 14 17.28 0.71 11.07
C TYR A 14 16.08 1.39 11.75
N GLY A 15 15.19 0.61 12.37
CA GLY A 15 14.07 1.13 13.16
C GLY A 15 14.51 2.02 14.34
N ASN A 16 15.64 1.71 14.94
CA ASN A 16 16.25 2.48 16.03
C ASN A 16 17.05 3.72 15.57
N GLY A 17 17.05 4.02 14.26
CA GLY A 17 17.63 5.26 13.72
C GLY A 17 18.99 5.11 13.02
N CYS A 18 19.55 3.90 12.90
CA CYS A 18 20.75 3.68 12.10
C CYS A 18 20.43 3.76 10.60
N ARG A 19 21.14 4.62 9.86
CA ARG A 19 20.87 4.91 8.45
C ARG A 19 21.99 4.51 7.49
N CYS A 20 22.90 3.64 7.95
CA CYS A 20 23.96 3.09 7.10
C CYS A 20 23.38 2.27 5.94
N ALA A 21 24.19 2.00 4.91
CA ALA A 21 23.76 1.24 3.73
C ALA A 21 23.26 -0.16 4.13
N ASP A 22 24.01 -0.88 4.96
CA ASP A 22 23.68 -2.24 5.35
C ASP A 22 22.37 -2.34 6.15
N CYS A 23 22.13 -1.42 7.10
CA CYS A 23 20.87 -1.36 7.85
C CYS A 23 19.68 -1.00 6.94
N ARG A 24 19.91 -0.13 5.94
CA ARG A 24 18.88 0.23 4.96
C ARG A 24 18.51 -0.96 4.09
N ASP A 25 19.48 -1.75 3.65
CA ASP A 25 19.24 -2.93 2.85
C ASP A 25 18.60 -4.06 3.66
N ALA A 26 19.03 -4.27 4.91
CA ALA A 26 18.36 -5.17 5.85
C ALA A 26 16.88 -4.77 6.07
N TRP A 27 16.59 -3.47 6.20
CA TRP A 27 15.21 -2.98 6.31
C TRP A 27 14.40 -3.20 5.04
N ARG A 28 14.99 -2.98 3.86
CA ARG A 28 14.31 -3.21 2.58
C ARG A 28 13.88 -4.66 2.44
N LEU A 29 14.78 -5.62 2.69
CA LEU A 29 14.48 -7.05 2.64
C LEU A 29 13.40 -7.44 3.66
N HIS A 30 13.53 -6.98 4.90
CA HIS A 30 12.54 -7.24 5.94
C HIS A 30 11.16 -6.66 5.60
N SER A 31 11.11 -5.43 5.06
CA SER A 31 9.85 -4.80 4.64
C SER A 31 9.20 -5.50 3.44
N ALA A 32 10.00 -6.08 2.53
CA ALA A 32 9.50 -6.87 1.42
C ALA A 32 8.85 -8.17 1.92
N ALA A 33 9.52 -8.89 2.83
CA ALA A 33 8.97 -10.07 3.48
C ALA A 33 7.66 -9.77 4.22
N LEU A 34 7.61 -8.67 5.01
CA LEU A 34 6.38 -8.26 5.69
C LEU A 34 5.22 -7.95 4.72
N ARG A 35 5.51 -7.37 3.55
CA ARG A 35 4.48 -7.11 2.53
C ARG A 35 3.98 -8.41 1.91
N GLU A 36 4.88 -9.37 1.67
CA GLU A 36 4.52 -10.68 1.14
C GLU A 36 3.62 -11.45 2.12
N GLU A 37 4.01 -11.51 3.39
CA GLU A 37 3.22 -12.15 4.45
C GLU A 37 1.85 -11.48 4.62
N LYS A 38 1.78 -10.14 4.54
CA LYS A 38 0.49 -9.43 4.53
C LYS A 38 -0.37 -9.77 3.31
N ARG A 39 0.22 -9.96 2.13
CA ARG A 39 -0.51 -10.36 0.92
C ARG A 39 -1.03 -11.79 1.02
N LYS A 40 -0.23 -12.73 1.54
CA LYS A 40 -0.65 -14.11 1.80
C LYS A 40 -1.82 -14.15 2.79
N ASN A 41 -1.68 -13.46 3.92
CA ASN A 41 -2.73 -13.36 4.94
C ASN A 41 -4.00 -12.63 4.45
N ASN A 42 -3.91 -11.79 3.41
CA ASN A 42 -5.08 -11.13 2.82
C ASN A 42 -5.78 -11.97 1.75
N LYS A 43 -5.11 -12.99 1.18
CA LYS A 43 -5.76 -13.95 0.26
C LYS A 43 -6.70 -14.90 0.98
N GLU A 44 -6.40 -15.22 2.24
CA GLU A 44 -7.22 -16.11 3.08
C GLU A 44 -8.38 -15.38 3.76
N LYS A 45 -8.30 -14.04 3.86
CA LYS A 45 -9.43 -13.23 4.31
C LYS A 45 -10.38 -13.05 3.13
N LYS A 46 -11.67 -13.37 3.34
CA LYS A 46 -12.75 -12.99 2.41
C LYS A 46 -12.52 -11.54 1.97
N PRO A 47 -12.73 -11.18 0.69
CA PRO A 47 -12.66 -9.79 0.27
C PRO A 47 -13.46 -9.01 1.28
N SER A 48 -12.82 -8.05 1.94
CA SER A 48 -13.49 -7.12 2.83
C SER A 48 -14.50 -6.43 1.94
N GLY A 49 -15.72 -6.98 1.88
CA GLY A 49 -16.88 -6.35 1.30
C GLY A 49 -16.84 -4.96 1.88
N SER A 50 -16.67 -3.99 0.99
CA SER A 50 -16.49 -2.58 1.30
C SER A 50 -17.50 -2.21 2.38
N ARG A 51 -17.01 -2.13 3.62
CA ARG A 51 -17.82 -1.78 4.78
C ARG A 51 -18.37 -0.39 4.48
N ASP A 52 -19.66 -0.33 4.18
CA ASP A 52 -20.42 0.91 4.01
C ASP A 52 -19.88 1.91 2.97
N LYS A 53 -19.55 1.44 1.77
CA LYS A 53 -19.67 2.34 0.61
C LYS A 53 -21.02 2.04 -0.03
N PRO A 54 -22.02 2.96 0.04
CA PRO A 54 -23.17 2.82 -0.84
C PRO A 54 -22.62 2.67 -2.26
N VAL A 55 -23.14 1.71 -3.01
CA VAL A 55 -22.96 1.71 -4.46
C VAL A 55 -23.59 3.02 -4.90
N VAL A 56 -22.77 4.05 -5.11
CA VAL A 56 -23.21 5.29 -5.73
C VAL A 56 -23.55 4.86 -7.15
N PHE A 57 -24.81 4.49 -7.37
CA PHE A 57 -25.40 4.62 -8.69
C PHE A 57 -25.25 6.09 -8.99
N SER A 58 -24.29 6.40 -9.85
CA SER A 58 -24.11 7.74 -10.35
C SER A 58 -25.49 8.21 -10.81
N ASP A 59 -26.06 9.24 -10.19
CA ASP A 59 -27.07 10.12 -10.81
C ASP A 59 -26.49 10.85 -12.03
N ALA A 60 -25.44 10.30 -12.65
CA ALA A 60 -24.86 10.79 -13.87
C ALA A 60 -25.80 10.34 -14.99
N PHE A 61 -26.51 11.31 -15.56
CA PHE A 61 -27.26 11.13 -16.79
C PHE A 61 -26.43 10.32 -17.78
N THR A 62 -27.03 9.27 -18.31
CA THR A 62 -26.45 8.50 -19.40
C THR A 62 -26.18 9.43 -20.58
N ARG A 63 -25.23 9.05 -21.44
CA ARG A 63 -24.91 9.84 -22.65
C ARG A 63 -26.15 10.15 -23.49
N GLU A 64 -27.11 9.24 -23.54
CA GLU A 64 -28.36 9.41 -24.27
C GLU A 64 -29.26 10.49 -23.64
N GLU A 65 -29.36 10.52 -22.32
CA GLU A 65 -30.11 11.56 -21.60
C GLU A 65 -29.47 12.94 -21.75
N ILE A 66 -28.12 13.01 -21.74
CA ILE A 66 -27.39 14.25 -22.00
C ILE A 66 -27.64 14.76 -23.43
N MET A 67 -27.63 13.87 -24.43
CA MET A 67 -27.89 14.24 -25.83
C MET A 67 -29.35 14.68 -26.02
N ARG A 68 -30.31 13.99 -25.39
CA ARG A 68 -31.73 14.36 -25.42
C ARG A 68 -31.97 15.75 -24.82
N ALA A 69 -31.33 16.06 -23.69
CA ALA A 69 -31.42 17.39 -23.06
C ALA A 69 -30.77 18.49 -23.92
N ARG A 70 -29.78 18.15 -24.76
CA ARG A 70 -29.08 19.09 -25.65
C ARG A 70 -29.78 19.33 -26.99
N GLY A 71 -30.83 18.58 -27.31
CA GLY A 71 -31.66 18.81 -28.51
C GLY A 71 -30.92 18.63 -29.85
N THR A 72 -29.83 17.87 -29.86
CA THR A 72 -29.08 17.49 -31.08
C THR A 72 -29.46 16.10 -31.55
#